data_AF-B9RQI7-F1
#
_entry.id   AF-B9RQI7-F1
#
_cell.length_a   1.000
_cell.length_b   1.000
_cell.length_c   1.000
_cell.angle_alpha   90.00
_cell.angle_beta   90.00
_cell.angle_gamma   90.00
#
_symmetry.space_group_name_H-M   'P 1'
#
loop_
_entity.id
_entity.type
_entity.pdbx_description
1 polymer ?
#
loop_
_entity_poly.entity_id
_entity_poly.type
_entity_poly.pdbx_seq_one_letter_code
_entity_poly.pdbx_strand_id
1 'polypeptide(L)'
;MILRVTNPVLPYNETLNKSAFWRKPVFLAPNLNSIPKQLWKGKKIATFNKFGNSDMADNLKQTALLVIDMQNDFILEDGLMRVNGGKAILPNVIKAVDIARQRGILVVWVVREHDPLGRDVELFRRHFYSAGKVPPVSKGSPGAELVDGLVIEEGDYKLVKTRFSAFFNTNLHSFLQTEGIKSLVIAGVQTPNCIRQTVFDAVALDYHDVLVIVDATAAATPEIHAALSMI
;
A
#
# COMPACT_ATOMS: atom_id res chain seq x y z
N MET A 1 -14.40 9.28 21.49
CA MET A 1 -14.70 8.23 22.49
C MET A 1 -14.14 6.93 21.94
N ILE A 2 -13.00 6.47 22.46
CA ILE A 2 -12.25 5.31 21.93
C ILE A 2 -12.57 4.10 22.82
N LEU A 3 -13.10 3.03 22.23
CA LEU A 3 -13.28 1.75 22.89
C LEU A 3 -12.09 0.85 22.50
N ARG A 4 -11.33 0.44 23.51
CA ARG A 4 -10.27 -0.56 23.43
C ARG A 4 -10.87 -1.88 23.91
N VAL A 5 -10.68 -2.97 23.18
CA VAL A 5 -10.93 -4.32 23.72
C VAL A 5 -9.70 -5.18 23.48
N THR A 6 -9.05 -5.55 24.57
CA THR A 6 -8.06 -6.64 24.63
C THR A 6 -8.81 -7.96 24.66
N ASN A 7 -8.39 -8.95 23.88
CA ASN A 7 -8.96 -10.31 23.88
C ASN A 7 -8.90 -10.94 25.29
N PRO A 8 -10.03 -11.26 25.95
CA PRO A 8 -10.05 -12.26 26.99
C PRO A 8 -10.51 -13.58 26.37
N VAL A 9 -9.69 -14.62 26.47
CA VAL A 9 -10.13 -16.00 26.23
C VAL A 9 -11.14 -16.34 27.33
N LEU A 10 -12.42 -16.55 26.98
CA LEU A 10 -13.45 -17.08 27.88
C LEU A 10 -14.47 -17.97 27.15
N PRO A 11 -15.07 -18.95 27.86
CA PRO A 11 -15.52 -20.22 27.31
C PRO A 11 -16.90 -20.16 26.63
N TYR A 12 -17.11 -21.12 25.74
CA TYR A 12 -18.30 -21.33 24.94
C TYR A 12 -19.55 -21.53 25.81
N ASN A 13 -20.53 -20.62 25.71
CA ASN A 13 -21.90 -20.87 26.13
C ASN A 13 -22.88 -20.19 25.17
N GLU A 14 -23.88 -20.99 24.76
CA GLU A 14 -24.85 -20.71 23.72
C GLU A 14 -25.81 -19.58 24.13
N THR A 15 -25.70 -18.43 23.45
CA THR A 15 -26.82 -17.52 23.12
C THR A 15 -26.25 -16.35 22.29
N LEU A 16 -26.01 -16.58 21.00
CA LEU A 16 -25.56 -15.52 20.09
C LEU A 16 -26.70 -15.05 19.18
N ASN A 17 -27.13 -13.83 19.48
CA ASN A 17 -28.00 -12.98 18.68
C ASN A 17 -27.33 -12.66 17.32
N LYS A 18 -28.08 -12.78 16.21
CA LYS A 18 -27.60 -12.88 14.82
C LYS A 18 -27.10 -11.57 14.17
N SER A 19 -26.47 -10.66 14.89
CA SER A 19 -26.08 -9.33 14.31
C SER A 19 -24.62 -8.88 14.53
N ALA A 20 -23.75 -9.72 15.07
CA ALA A 20 -22.37 -9.31 15.44
C ALA A 20 -21.24 -9.86 14.54
N PHE A 21 -21.52 -10.40 13.35
CA PHE A 21 -20.55 -11.23 12.63
C PHE A 21 -19.64 -10.51 11.61
N TRP A 22 -19.70 -9.18 11.47
CA TRP A 22 -18.84 -8.46 10.52
C TRP A 22 -18.36 -7.12 11.08
N ARG A 23 -17.19 -7.10 11.73
CA ARG A 23 -16.40 -5.87 11.92
C ARG A 23 -15.09 -6.02 11.16
N LYS A 24 -14.89 -5.13 10.19
CA LYS A 24 -13.93 -5.20 9.09
C LYS A 24 -12.50 -4.79 9.51
N PRO A 25 -11.42 -5.34 8.90
CA PRO A 25 -10.03 -5.00 9.23
C PRO A 25 -9.36 -4.10 8.17
N VAL A 26 -9.97 -2.98 7.78
CA VAL A 26 -9.30 -1.96 6.96
C VAL A 26 -9.44 -0.60 7.64
N PHE A 27 -8.31 -0.03 8.06
CA PHE A 27 -8.26 1.31 8.66
C PHE A 27 -7.81 2.30 7.59
N LEU A 28 -8.69 3.23 7.23
CA LEU A 28 -8.34 4.38 6.40
C LEU A 28 -7.58 5.38 7.26
N ALA A 29 -6.36 5.75 6.86
CA ALA A 29 -5.68 6.89 7.46
C ALA A 29 -6.41 8.19 7.05
N PRO A 30 -6.66 9.14 7.97
CA PRO A 30 -7.26 10.43 7.61
C PRO A 30 -6.32 11.23 6.69
N ASN A 31 -6.92 12.05 5.81
CA ASN A 31 -6.26 12.97 4.87
C ASN A 31 -5.10 13.72 5.55
N LEU A 32 -3.88 13.68 4.96
CA LEU A 32 -2.64 14.25 5.50
C LEU A 32 -2.77 15.75 5.83
N ASN A 33 -3.66 16.47 5.13
CA ASN A 33 -3.94 17.89 5.34
C ASN A 33 -5.01 18.16 6.42
N SER A 34 -5.81 17.17 6.80
CA SER A 34 -6.81 17.25 7.87
C SER A 34 -6.32 16.78 9.23
N ILE A 35 -5.05 16.39 9.34
CA ILE A 35 -4.40 16.06 10.62
C ILE A 35 -4.01 17.39 11.27
N PRO A 36 -4.74 17.92 12.29
CA PRO A 36 -4.35 19.14 12.96
C PRO A 36 -2.91 19.03 13.49
N LYS A 37 -2.12 20.10 13.33
CA LYS A 37 -0.73 20.22 13.85
C LYS A 37 -0.62 19.89 15.35
N GLN A 38 -1.74 19.94 16.09
CA GLN A 38 -1.88 19.60 17.51
C GLN A 38 -2.00 18.10 17.83
N LEU A 39 -2.25 17.21 16.86
CA LEU A 39 -2.17 15.76 17.09
C LEU A 39 -0.74 15.27 17.41
N TRP A 40 0.27 16.13 17.25
CA TRP A 40 1.68 15.85 17.53
C TRP A 40 2.21 16.51 18.81
N LYS A 41 1.43 17.34 19.51
CA LYS A 41 1.83 17.94 20.79
C LYS A 41 0.73 17.78 21.84
N GLY A 42 0.89 16.73 22.64
CA GLY A 42 0.43 16.59 24.02
C GLY A 42 -0.98 17.10 24.38
N LYS A 43 -1.97 16.20 24.38
CA LYS A 43 -2.73 15.85 25.60
C LYS A 43 -3.73 14.69 25.37
N LYS A 44 -3.47 13.61 26.11
CA LYS A 44 -4.39 12.65 26.78
C LYS A 44 -5.50 12.03 25.94
N ILE A 45 -5.12 11.00 25.17
CA ILE A 45 -5.96 9.81 24.99
C ILE A 45 -5.69 8.88 26.19
N ALA A 46 -6.75 8.31 26.76
CA ALA A 46 -6.71 7.51 27.98
C ALA A 46 -5.68 6.36 27.89
N THR A 47 -4.74 6.44 28.84
CA THR A 47 -3.76 5.44 29.30
C THR A 47 -2.71 4.92 28.31
N PHE A 48 -1.91 5.86 27.79
CA PHE A 48 -0.51 5.67 27.35
C PHE A 48 0.50 5.70 28.53
N ASN A 49 0.15 5.11 29.68
CA ASN A 49 1.11 4.95 30.78
C ASN A 49 1.54 3.48 30.85
N LYS A 50 2.35 3.01 29.87
CA LYS A 50 3.28 1.87 30.07
C LYS A 50 4.22 1.51 28.91
N PHE A 51 4.28 2.27 27.81
CA PHE A 51 5.18 1.95 26.71
C PHE A 51 6.28 3.00 26.63
N GLY A 52 7.53 2.56 26.76
CA GLY A 52 8.70 3.41 26.74
C GLY A 52 8.96 3.96 25.35
N ASN A 53 9.85 4.94 25.25
CA ASN A 53 10.28 5.53 23.97
C ASN A 53 10.85 4.49 22.97
N SER A 54 11.26 3.32 23.47
CA SER A 54 11.73 2.17 22.68
C SER A 54 10.63 1.52 21.84
N ASP A 55 9.42 1.37 22.38
CA ASP A 55 8.34 0.59 21.73
C ASP A 55 7.84 1.27 20.45
N MET A 56 7.91 2.61 20.38
CA MET A 56 7.59 3.37 19.18
C MET A 56 8.70 3.27 18.12
N ALA A 57 9.97 3.27 18.54
CA ALA A 57 11.09 3.10 17.62
C ALA A 57 11.12 1.68 17.03
N ASP A 58 10.80 0.66 17.84
CA ASP A 58 10.73 -0.72 17.40
C ASP A 58 9.55 -0.95 16.43
N ASN A 59 8.42 -0.28 16.64
CA ASN A 59 7.29 -0.32 15.70
C ASN A 59 7.65 0.26 14.33
N LEU A 60 8.39 1.38 14.30
CA LEU A 60 8.83 2.00 13.03
C LEU A 60 9.81 1.10 12.27
N LYS A 61 10.73 0.42 12.95
CA LYS A 61 11.67 -0.53 12.33
C LYS A 61 10.99 -1.81 11.84
N GLN A 62 9.83 -2.17 12.39
CA GLN A 62 9.01 -3.30 11.96
C GLN A 62 7.94 -2.87 10.93
N THR A 63 8.02 -1.65 10.39
CA THR A 63 7.09 -1.13 9.40
C THR A 63 7.77 -0.98 8.03
N ALA A 64 7.05 -1.35 6.97
CA ALA A 64 7.44 -1.04 5.60
C ALA A 64 6.39 -0.16 4.89
N LEU A 65 6.86 0.78 4.07
CA LEU A 65 6.05 1.52 3.10
C LEU A 65 6.14 0.82 1.74
N LEU A 66 5.03 0.28 1.26
CA LEU A 66 4.90 -0.23 -0.10
C LEU A 66 4.43 0.91 -1.03
N VAL A 67 5.26 1.28 -1.99
CA VAL A 67 4.91 2.25 -3.05
C VAL A 67 4.63 1.49 -4.34
N ILE A 68 3.36 1.42 -4.72
CA ILE A 68 2.87 0.49 -5.75
C ILE A 68 2.61 1.21 -7.08
N ASP A 69 3.22 0.70 -8.14
CA ASP A 69 2.98 1.02 -9.55
C ASP A 69 3.04 2.53 -9.89
N MET A 70 3.92 3.29 -9.21
CA MET A 70 4.17 4.72 -9.52
C MET A 70 5.13 4.90 -10.70
N GLN A 71 4.80 4.26 -11.83
CA GLN A 71 5.61 4.22 -13.05
C GLN A 71 5.05 5.12 -14.15
N ASN A 72 5.89 5.53 -15.09
CA ASN A 72 5.55 6.46 -16.17
C ASN A 72 4.27 6.08 -16.91
N ASP A 73 4.12 4.82 -17.31
CA ASP A 73 2.93 4.35 -18.05
C ASP A 73 1.62 4.46 -17.27
N PHE A 74 1.67 4.54 -15.93
CA PHE A 74 0.51 4.70 -15.09
C PHE A 74 0.25 6.16 -14.68
N ILE A 75 1.27 7.02 -14.67
CA ILE A 75 1.17 8.35 -14.07
C ILE A 75 1.22 9.49 -15.10
N LEU A 76 2.03 9.37 -16.16
CA LEU A 76 2.18 10.43 -17.16
C LEU A 76 0.91 10.58 -18.01
N GLU A 77 0.73 11.77 -18.58
CA GLU A 77 -0.47 12.10 -19.36
C GLU A 77 -0.64 11.22 -20.60
N ASP A 78 0.49 10.88 -21.23
CA ASP A 78 0.67 10.04 -22.41
C ASP A 78 1.00 8.58 -22.07
N GLY A 79 0.97 8.22 -20.79
CA GLY A 79 1.22 6.85 -20.32
C GLY A 79 0.21 5.85 -20.88
N LEU A 80 0.72 4.70 -21.34
CA LEU A 80 -0.09 3.71 -22.07
C LEU A 80 -1.21 3.07 -21.22
N MET A 81 -1.07 3.10 -19.91
CA MET A 81 -2.00 2.53 -18.93
C MET A 81 -2.40 3.55 -17.85
N ARG A 82 -2.42 4.83 -18.24
CA ARG A 82 -2.64 5.97 -17.36
C ARG A 82 -3.82 5.77 -16.40
N VAL A 83 -3.57 6.09 -15.13
CA VAL A 83 -4.57 6.20 -14.07
C VAL A 83 -4.87 7.68 -13.87
N ASN A 84 -6.09 8.11 -14.20
CA ASN A 84 -6.46 9.55 -14.22
C ASN A 84 -6.13 10.31 -12.94
N GLY A 85 -6.30 9.71 -11.75
CA GLY A 85 -5.97 10.34 -10.47
C GLY A 85 -4.48 10.23 -10.06
N GLY A 86 -3.65 9.47 -10.81
CA GLY A 86 -2.28 9.13 -10.42
C GLY A 86 -1.36 10.35 -10.30
N LYS A 87 -1.41 11.27 -11.25
CA LYS A 87 -0.57 12.48 -11.22
C LYS A 87 -0.91 13.41 -10.05
N ALA A 88 -2.18 13.47 -9.66
CA ALA A 88 -2.64 14.34 -8.57
C ALA A 88 -2.11 13.89 -7.19
N ILE A 89 -1.86 12.58 -7.01
CA ILE A 89 -1.35 12.04 -5.73
C ILE A 89 0.17 12.06 -5.63
N LEU A 90 0.90 12.28 -6.73
CA LEU A 90 2.36 12.21 -6.78
C LEU A 90 3.05 13.04 -5.68
N PRO A 91 2.66 14.30 -5.41
CA PRO A 91 3.27 15.07 -4.31
C PRO A 91 3.10 14.43 -2.93
N ASN A 92 1.97 13.77 -2.68
CA ASN A 92 1.72 13.08 -1.41
C ASN A 92 2.49 11.76 -1.31
N VAL A 93 2.69 11.06 -2.43
CA VAL A 93 3.55 9.86 -2.48
C VAL A 93 4.99 10.24 -2.18
N ILE A 94 5.53 11.29 -2.81
CA ILE A 94 6.89 11.80 -2.55
C ILE A 94 7.04 12.11 -1.06
N LYS A 95 6.10 12.88 -0.50
CA LYS A 95 6.09 13.23 0.93
C LYS A 95 6.03 12.00 1.84
N ALA A 96 5.28 10.96 1.47
CA ALA A 96 5.20 9.72 2.25
C ALA A 96 6.55 8.98 2.25
N VAL A 97 7.24 8.92 1.10
CA VAL A 97 8.58 8.33 0.97
C VAL A 97 9.60 9.09 1.81
N ASP A 98 9.61 10.42 1.73
CA ASP A 98 10.52 11.26 2.52
C ASP A 98 10.35 11.03 4.02
N ILE A 99 9.10 10.98 4.49
CA ILE A 99 8.78 10.72 5.90
C ILE A 99 9.20 9.31 6.31
N ALA A 100 8.99 8.30 5.45
CA ALA A 100 9.38 6.93 5.72
C ALA A 100 10.89 6.83 5.94
N ARG A 101 11.69 7.39 5.02
CA ARG A 101 13.15 7.41 5.12
C ARG A 101 13.66 8.14 6.36
N GLN A 102 13.12 9.33 6.64
CA GLN A 102 13.47 10.10 7.84
C GLN A 102 13.20 9.36 9.15
N ARG A 103 12.26 8.40 9.14
CA ARG A 103 11.86 7.61 10.31
C ARG A 103 12.48 6.21 10.33
N GLY A 104 13.31 5.86 9.35
CA GLY A 104 13.90 4.53 9.23
C GLY A 104 12.87 3.44 8.91
N ILE A 105 11.75 3.79 8.29
CA ILE A 105 10.77 2.84 7.76
C ILE A 105 11.32 2.30 6.43
N LEU A 106 11.29 0.99 6.25
CA LEU A 106 11.74 0.35 5.01
C LEU A 106 10.85 0.78 3.83
N VAL A 107 11.44 1.32 2.77
CA VAL A 107 10.70 1.65 1.54
C VAL A 107 10.84 0.50 0.55
N VAL A 108 9.70 -0.01 0.09
CA VAL A 108 9.62 -1.06 -0.93
C VAL A 108 8.92 -0.51 -2.16
N TRP A 109 9.66 -0.41 -3.25
CA TRP A 109 9.17 -0.03 -4.57
C TRP A 109 8.59 -1.25 -5.26
N VAL A 110 7.28 -1.29 -5.40
CA VAL A 110 6.58 -2.37 -6.09
C VAL A 110 6.27 -1.90 -7.50
N VAL A 111 6.95 -2.49 -8.49
CA VAL A 111 6.82 -2.11 -9.90
C VAL A 111 6.34 -3.28 -10.74
N ARG A 112 5.70 -2.97 -11.87
CA ARG A 112 5.41 -3.93 -12.93
C ARG A 112 6.47 -3.86 -14.02
N GLU A 113 7.05 -5.02 -14.33
CA GLU A 113 7.88 -5.19 -15.52
C GLU A 113 7.41 -6.48 -16.19
N HIS A 114 6.89 -6.36 -17.40
CA HIS A 114 6.37 -7.48 -18.16
C HIS A 114 7.34 -7.93 -19.25
N ASP A 115 7.27 -9.22 -19.57
CA ASP A 115 7.85 -9.76 -20.79
C ASP A 115 7.34 -8.96 -22.00
N PRO A 116 8.20 -8.47 -22.91
CA PRO A 116 7.78 -7.67 -24.06
C PRO A 116 6.78 -8.36 -25.00
N LEU A 117 6.71 -9.69 -24.98
CA LEU A 117 5.74 -10.50 -25.73
C LEU A 117 4.45 -10.78 -24.94
N GLY A 118 4.30 -10.20 -23.75
CA GLY A 118 3.13 -10.35 -22.87
C GLY A 118 2.89 -11.79 -22.43
N ARG A 119 3.95 -12.60 -22.29
CA ARG A 119 3.84 -14.01 -21.86
C ARG A 119 3.45 -14.16 -20.39
N ASP A 120 3.79 -13.16 -19.60
CA ASP A 120 3.56 -13.11 -18.16
C ASP A 120 2.46 -12.14 -17.75
N VAL A 121 1.76 -11.49 -18.68
CA VAL A 121 0.67 -10.55 -18.37
C VAL A 121 -0.63 -11.29 -18.07
N GLU A 122 -1.58 -10.62 -17.40
CA GLU A 122 -2.92 -11.17 -17.25
C GLU A 122 -3.58 -11.42 -18.62
N LEU A 123 -4.28 -12.55 -18.78
CA LEU A 123 -4.83 -12.97 -20.08
C LEU A 123 -5.71 -11.89 -20.74
N PHE A 124 -6.52 -11.18 -19.95
CA PHE A 124 -7.39 -10.11 -20.46
C PHE A 124 -6.62 -8.85 -20.92
N ARG A 125 -5.35 -8.70 -20.52
CA ARG A 125 -4.44 -7.60 -20.95
C ARG A 125 -3.45 -8.02 -22.04
N ARG A 126 -3.41 -9.30 -22.41
CA ARG A 126 -2.46 -9.82 -23.40
C ARG A 126 -2.54 -9.11 -24.77
N HIS A 127 -3.72 -8.62 -25.12
CA HIS A 127 -3.95 -7.87 -26.36
C HIS A 127 -3.20 -6.52 -26.46
N PHE A 128 -2.68 -5.98 -25.36
CA PHE A 128 -1.81 -4.80 -25.37
C PHE A 128 -0.39 -5.11 -25.88
N TYR A 129 0.01 -6.39 -25.88
CA TYR A 129 1.36 -6.86 -26.22
C TYR A 129 1.41 -7.53 -27.60
N SER A 130 0.37 -7.37 -28.41
CA SER A 130 0.31 -7.89 -29.77
C SER A 130 1.31 -7.17 -30.68
N ALA A 131 1.78 -7.87 -31.73
CA ALA A 131 2.68 -7.31 -32.73
C ALA A 131 2.17 -5.96 -33.28
N GLY A 132 3.07 -4.99 -33.42
CA GLY A 132 2.78 -3.64 -33.91
C GLY A 132 2.29 -2.65 -32.85
N LYS A 133 2.18 -3.05 -31.58
CA LYS A 133 1.90 -2.14 -30.45
C LYS A 133 3.16 -1.87 -29.64
N VAL A 134 3.18 -0.72 -28.96
CA VAL A 134 4.14 -0.47 -27.88
C VAL A 134 3.60 -1.13 -26.61
N PRO A 135 4.25 -2.17 -26.07
CA PRO A 135 3.76 -2.88 -24.91
C PRO A 135 3.96 -2.06 -23.62
N PRO A 136 2.91 -1.85 -22.80
CA PRO A 136 3.02 -1.08 -21.57
C PRO A 136 3.94 -1.78 -20.57
N VAL A 137 4.66 -1.01 -19.75
CA VAL A 137 5.52 -1.45 -18.64
C VAL A 137 6.38 -2.67 -18.97
N SER A 138 6.89 -2.72 -20.19
CA SER A 138 7.80 -3.78 -20.61
C SER A 138 9.14 -3.65 -19.91
N LYS A 139 9.77 -4.79 -19.61
CA LYS A 139 11.05 -4.81 -18.92
C LYS A 139 12.10 -3.94 -19.64
N GLY A 140 12.62 -2.94 -18.93
CA GLY A 140 13.60 -1.98 -19.45
C GLY A 140 13.03 -0.88 -20.36
N SER A 141 11.70 -0.75 -20.49
CA SER A 141 11.10 0.37 -21.21
C SER A 141 11.04 1.63 -20.34
N PRO A 142 11.05 2.84 -20.94
CA PRO A 142 10.83 4.08 -20.20
C PRO A 142 9.49 4.11 -19.45
N GLY A 143 8.46 3.46 -20.01
CA GLY A 143 7.15 3.32 -19.36
C GLY A 143 7.18 2.52 -18.05
N ALA A 144 8.17 1.63 -17.89
CA ALA A 144 8.39 0.85 -16.68
C ALA A 144 9.26 1.57 -15.63
N GLU A 145 9.83 2.73 -15.94
CA GLU A 145 10.59 3.51 -14.96
C GLU A 145 9.63 4.21 -13.98
N LEU A 146 10.12 4.53 -12.78
CA LEU A 146 9.39 5.36 -11.84
C LEU A 146 9.18 6.75 -12.43
N VAL A 147 8.06 7.38 -12.10
CA VAL A 147 7.80 8.78 -12.50
C VAL A 147 8.76 9.75 -11.80
N ASP A 148 9.10 10.83 -12.49
CA ASP A 148 9.97 11.90 -12.00
C ASP A 148 9.60 12.34 -10.56
N GLY A 149 10.64 12.51 -9.73
CA GLY A 149 10.51 12.85 -8.32
C GLY A 149 10.49 11.64 -7.38
N LEU A 150 10.38 10.42 -7.91
CA LEU A 150 10.54 9.18 -7.14
C LEU A 150 11.82 8.46 -7.59
N VAL A 151 12.76 8.32 -6.68
CA VAL A 151 14.07 7.69 -6.92
C VAL A 151 14.27 6.58 -5.91
N ILE A 152 14.72 5.41 -6.39
CA ILE A 152 15.13 4.31 -5.52
C ILE A 152 16.50 4.66 -4.95
N GLU A 153 16.59 4.75 -3.63
CA GLU A 153 17.82 5.07 -2.91
C GLU A 153 18.47 3.81 -2.32
N GLU A 154 19.72 3.96 -1.86
CA GLU A 154 20.40 2.90 -1.11
C GLU A 154 19.60 2.54 0.14
N GLY A 155 19.40 1.24 0.37
CA GLY A 155 18.60 0.71 1.48
C GLY A 155 17.12 0.50 1.15
N ASP A 156 16.62 1.03 0.04
CA ASP A 156 15.29 0.67 -0.46
C ASP A 156 15.31 -0.73 -1.11
N TYR A 157 14.14 -1.35 -1.20
CA TYR A 157 13.98 -2.63 -1.92
C TYR A 157 13.10 -2.47 -3.15
N LYS A 158 13.57 -2.95 -4.31
CA LYS A 158 12.78 -2.99 -5.55
C LYS A 158 12.18 -4.38 -5.75
N LEU A 159 10.85 -4.47 -5.75
CA LEU A 159 10.10 -5.66 -6.08
C LEU A 159 9.47 -5.54 -7.46
N VAL A 160 9.74 -6.51 -8.34
CA VAL A 160 9.02 -6.65 -9.61
C VAL A 160 7.87 -7.63 -9.46
N LYS A 161 6.65 -7.24 -9.87
CA LYS A 161 5.46 -8.09 -9.92
C LYS A 161 4.86 -8.15 -11.32
N THR A 162 4.20 -9.25 -11.64
CA THR A 162 3.49 -9.45 -12.92
C THR A 162 1.98 -9.64 -12.73
N ARG A 163 1.48 -9.52 -11.50
CA ARG A 163 0.06 -9.60 -11.14
C ARG A 163 -0.34 -8.38 -10.32
N PHE A 164 -1.63 -8.29 -10.00
CA PHE A 164 -2.19 -7.17 -9.25
C PHE A 164 -1.60 -7.06 -7.84
N SER A 165 -1.69 -8.11 -7.05
CA SER A 165 -1.10 -8.16 -5.71
C SER A 165 0.43 -8.12 -5.77
N ALA A 166 1.03 -7.37 -4.84
CA ALA A 166 2.47 -7.39 -4.62
C ALA A 166 2.96 -8.74 -4.04
N PHE A 167 2.09 -9.53 -3.42
CA PHE A 167 2.44 -10.82 -2.83
C PHE A 167 2.30 -12.00 -3.79
N PHE A 168 1.38 -11.91 -4.76
CA PHE A 168 1.05 -13.06 -5.60
C PHE A 168 2.23 -13.46 -6.51
N ASN A 169 2.77 -14.64 -6.24
CA ASN A 169 3.90 -15.22 -6.99
C ASN A 169 5.13 -14.30 -7.03
N THR A 170 5.42 -13.62 -5.91
CA THR A 170 6.65 -12.86 -5.70
C THR A 170 7.36 -13.34 -4.43
N ASN A 171 8.56 -12.83 -4.17
CA ASN A 171 9.28 -13.10 -2.92
C ASN A 171 8.98 -12.08 -1.80
N LEU A 172 7.99 -11.20 -1.97
CA LEU A 172 7.75 -10.07 -1.05
C LEU A 172 7.53 -10.53 0.39
N HIS A 173 6.67 -11.53 0.62
CA HIS A 173 6.39 -11.99 1.98
C HIS A 173 7.65 -12.53 2.68
N SER A 174 8.38 -13.41 1.99
CA SER A 174 9.63 -13.97 2.52
C SER A 174 10.66 -12.88 2.82
N PHE A 175 10.78 -11.88 1.95
CA PHE A 175 11.67 -10.74 2.16
C PHE A 175 11.26 -9.93 3.39
N LEU A 176 9.99 -9.52 3.48
CA LEU A 176 9.48 -8.74 4.61
C LEU A 176 9.61 -9.48 5.96
N GLN A 177 9.42 -10.80 5.98
CA GLN A 177 9.66 -11.63 7.17
C GLN A 177 11.13 -11.62 7.59
N THR A 178 12.04 -11.69 6.62
CA THR A 178 13.50 -11.65 6.87
C THR A 178 13.91 -10.29 7.45
N GLU A 179 13.31 -9.20 6.97
CA GLU A 179 13.51 -7.84 7.48
C GLU A 179 12.77 -7.58 8.82
N GLY A 180 12.03 -8.56 9.35
CA GLY A 180 11.29 -8.44 10.61
C GLY A 180 10.07 -7.50 10.53
N ILE A 181 9.55 -7.25 9.32
CA ILE A 181 8.40 -6.38 9.09
C ILE A 181 7.10 -7.06 9.51
N LYS A 182 6.30 -6.33 10.28
CA LYS A 182 5.00 -6.75 10.81
C LYS A 182 3.86 -5.83 10.39
N SER A 183 4.17 -4.59 10.05
CA SER A 183 3.18 -3.57 9.72
C SER A 183 3.46 -2.97 8.34
N LEU A 184 2.41 -2.72 7.56
CA LEU A 184 2.50 -2.21 6.20
C LEU A 184 1.75 -0.91 6.06
N VAL A 185 2.40 0.07 5.43
CA VAL A 185 1.79 1.28 4.92
C VAL A 185 1.79 1.21 3.40
N ILE A 186 0.68 1.52 2.75
CA ILE A 186 0.50 1.32 1.32
C ILE A 186 0.13 2.65 0.65
N ALA A 187 0.85 2.96 -0.43
CA ALA A 187 0.63 4.11 -1.30
C ALA A 187 0.75 3.70 -2.78
N GLY A 188 0.28 4.55 -3.69
CA GLY A 188 0.40 4.39 -5.13
C GLY A 188 -0.89 4.03 -5.85
N VAL A 189 -0.78 3.35 -6.99
CA VAL A 189 -1.91 3.08 -7.89
C VAL A 189 -2.09 1.60 -8.24
N GLN A 190 -3.28 1.15 -8.65
CA GLN A 190 -4.56 1.83 -8.48
C GLN A 190 -5.42 1.16 -7.42
N THR A 191 -6.21 1.95 -6.72
CA THR A 191 -7.05 1.56 -5.58
C THR A 191 -7.86 0.27 -5.80
N PRO A 192 -8.66 0.10 -6.87
CA PRO A 192 -9.53 -1.08 -7.01
C PRO A 192 -8.80 -2.38 -7.33
N ASN A 193 -7.54 -2.29 -7.80
CA ASN A 193 -6.79 -3.41 -8.34
C ASN A 193 -5.59 -3.72 -7.43
N CYS A 194 -4.42 -3.19 -7.78
CA CYS A 194 -3.15 -3.55 -7.14
C CYS A 194 -3.14 -3.22 -5.64
N ILE A 195 -3.68 -2.07 -5.25
CA ILE A 195 -3.76 -1.67 -3.84
C ILE A 195 -4.67 -2.62 -3.07
N ARG A 196 -5.94 -2.77 -3.50
CA ARG A 196 -6.92 -3.63 -2.82
C ARG A 196 -6.47 -5.07 -2.69
N GLN A 197 -5.94 -5.66 -3.76
CA GLN A 197 -5.52 -7.06 -3.70
C GLN A 197 -4.30 -7.25 -2.79
N THR A 198 -3.35 -6.30 -2.81
CA THR A 198 -2.20 -6.33 -1.89
C THR A 198 -2.63 -6.20 -0.43
N VAL A 199 -3.61 -5.34 -0.13
CA VAL A 199 -4.18 -5.20 1.22
C VAL A 199 -4.81 -6.51 1.69
N PHE A 200 -5.61 -7.16 0.84
CA PHE A 200 -6.27 -8.42 1.20
C PHE A 200 -5.27 -9.55 1.43
N ASP A 201 -4.26 -9.67 0.57
CA ASP A 201 -3.20 -10.65 0.75
C ASP A 201 -2.37 -10.36 2.01
N ALA A 202 -2.09 -9.09 2.32
CA ALA A 202 -1.40 -8.72 3.56
C ALA A 202 -2.20 -9.14 4.81
N VAL A 203 -3.51 -8.90 4.84
CA VAL A 203 -4.35 -9.35 5.95
C VAL A 203 -4.39 -10.88 6.03
N ALA A 204 -4.47 -11.57 4.90
CA ALA A 204 -4.47 -13.03 4.85
C ALA A 204 -3.12 -13.66 5.26
N LEU A 205 -2.03 -12.90 5.17
CA LEU A 205 -0.68 -13.28 5.58
C LEU A 205 -0.33 -12.81 7.01
N ASP A 206 -1.33 -12.42 7.80
CA ASP A 206 -1.22 -12.06 9.22
C ASP A 206 -0.28 -10.86 9.53
N TYR A 207 -0.16 -9.89 8.61
CA TYR A 207 0.45 -8.61 8.96
C TYR A 207 -0.40 -7.91 10.04
N HIS A 208 0.24 -7.44 11.11
CA HIS A 208 -0.42 -6.91 12.30
C HIS A 208 -1.25 -5.66 12.00
N ASP A 209 -0.66 -4.74 11.23
CA ASP A 209 -1.32 -3.51 10.80
C ASP A 209 -1.15 -3.33 9.29
N VAL A 210 -2.24 -3.02 8.60
CA VAL A 210 -2.24 -2.67 7.17
C VAL A 210 -2.95 -1.34 7.00
N LEU A 211 -2.20 -0.31 6.65
CA LEU A 211 -2.67 1.07 6.51
C LEU A 211 -2.56 1.51 5.06
N VAL A 212 -3.61 2.14 4.53
CA VAL A 212 -3.61 2.74 3.20
C VAL A 212 -3.64 4.26 3.34
N ILE A 213 -2.68 4.95 2.71
CA ILE A 213 -2.65 6.41 2.68
C ILE A 213 -3.65 6.89 1.61
N VAL A 214 -4.83 7.32 2.05
CA VAL A 214 -5.94 7.64 1.14
C VAL A 214 -5.56 8.72 0.12
N ASP A 215 -4.90 9.79 0.56
CA ASP A 215 -4.49 10.89 -0.31
C ASP A 215 -3.17 10.66 -1.07
N ALA A 216 -2.50 9.54 -0.82
CA ALA A 216 -1.38 9.02 -1.62
C ALA A 216 -1.78 7.74 -2.37
N THR A 217 -3.08 7.51 -2.58
CA THR A 217 -3.59 6.44 -3.45
C THR A 217 -4.64 6.99 -4.41
N ALA A 218 -4.73 6.42 -5.62
CA ALA A 218 -5.66 6.90 -6.64
C ALA A 218 -6.31 5.77 -7.43
N ALA A 219 -7.47 6.06 -7.99
CA ALA A 219 -8.19 5.22 -8.93
C ALA A 219 -8.46 5.96 -10.24
N ALA A 220 -9.12 5.29 -11.19
CA ALA A 220 -9.58 5.90 -12.43
C ALA A 220 -10.61 7.01 -12.21
N THR A 221 -11.46 6.92 -11.18
CA THR A 221 -12.41 7.97 -10.78
C THR A 221 -12.52 8.10 -9.25
N PRO A 222 -12.97 9.24 -8.72
CA PRO A 222 -13.20 9.44 -7.28
C PRO A 222 -14.19 8.42 -6.67
N GLU A 223 -15.22 8.02 -7.41
CA GLU A 223 -16.23 7.07 -6.95
C GLU A 223 -15.62 5.67 -6.76
N ILE A 224 -14.77 5.24 -7.70
CA ILE A 224 -14.04 3.98 -7.62
C ILE A 224 -13.02 4.02 -6.46
N HIS A 225 -12.41 5.18 -6.23
CA HIS A 225 -11.50 5.39 -5.10
C HIS A 225 -12.24 5.30 -3.75
N ALA A 226 -13.41 5.94 -3.64
CA ALA A 226 -14.26 5.91 -2.46
C ALA A 226 -14.86 4.53 -2.18
N ALA A 227 -15.00 3.64 -3.16
CA ALA A 227 -15.45 2.27 -2.91
C ALA A 227 -14.50 1.49 -1.96
N LEU A 228 -13.23 1.90 -1.84
CA LEU A 228 -12.29 1.33 -0.88
C LEU A 228 -12.56 1.79 0.56
N SER A 229 -13.13 2.98 0.77
CA SER A 229 -13.43 3.49 2.11
C SER A 229 -14.63 2.81 2.79
N MET A 230 -15.28 1.89 2.07
CA MET A 230 -16.38 1.07 2.57
C MET A 230 -15.95 -0.33 3.01
N ILE A 231 -14.65 -0.63 3.07
CA ILE A 231 -14.08 -1.86 3.64
C ILE A 231 -13.39 -1.50 4.94
#